data_AF-A0A6I1DZW5-F1
#
_entry.id   AF-A0A6I1DZW5-F1
#
_cell.length_a   1.000
_cell.length_b   1.000
_cell.length_c   1.000
_cell.angle_alpha   90.00
_cell.angle_beta   90.00
_cell.angle_gamma   90.00
#
_symmetry.space_group_name_H-M   'P 1'
#
loop_
_entity.id
_entity.type
_entity.pdbx_description
1 polymer ?
#
loop_
_entity_poly.entity_id
_entity_poly.type
_entity_poly.pdbx_seq_one_letter_code
_entity_poly.pdbx_strand_id
1 'polypeptide(L)'
;MDLSVCHIQDGQFLTIIQYKKTIIMKVCHLITIVLTLLSCSTQKQIVDNPIEQVGGEECVLSKLTKTINYRSVIEKYKSIYKDTVIEFESFITNSSEYKTILDLKKSEHFLWIVTIKENVSDSTLIDCVSTVKWVESKFNLDECEIIMDYENFDSNGLPNNGGTEIVNFK
;
A
#
# COMPACT_ATOMS: atom_id res chain seq x y z
N MET A 1 -45.41 -63.29 21.79
CA MET A 1 -44.40 -64.24 21.26
C MET A 1 -44.46 -64.18 19.76
N ASP A 2 -43.29 -63.92 19.19
CA ASP A 2 -42.80 -64.21 17.83
C ASP A 2 -43.62 -63.87 16.58
N LEU A 3 -43.06 -62.87 15.88
CA LEU A 3 -42.44 -62.99 14.55
C LEU A 3 -43.10 -63.96 13.53
N SER A 4 -43.49 -63.39 12.40
CA SER A 4 -43.00 -63.89 11.12
C SER A 4 -42.77 -62.77 10.11
N VAL A 5 -41.68 -62.96 9.39
CA VAL A 5 -40.98 -62.08 8.45
C VAL A 5 -41.56 -62.28 7.05
N CYS A 6 -41.54 -61.22 6.22
CA CYS A 6 -41.37 -61.38 4.77
C CYS A 6 -40.42 -60.30 4.21
N HIS A 7 -39.31 -60.79 3.67
CA HIS A 7 -38.20 -60.11 3.00
C HIS A 7 -38.58 -59.63 1.59
N ILE A 8 -38.20 -58.40 1.19
CA ILE A 8 -37.93 -58.05 -0.22
C ILE A 8 -36.73 -57.07 -0.33
N GLN A 9 -35.61 -57.66 -0.80
CA GLN A 9 -34.54 -57.15 -1.69
C GLN A 9 -33.77 -55.83 -1.40
N ASP A 10 -32.63 -55.98 -0.71
CA ASP A 10 -31.56 -54.98 -0.46
C ASP A 10 -30.70 -54.58 -1.67
N GLY A 11 -31.06 -54.99 -2.90
CA GLY A 11 -30.18 -54.85 -4.08
C GLY A 11 -30.28 -53.51 -4.83
N GLN A 12 -31.43 -52.83 -4.82
CA GLN A 12 -31.65 -51.64 -5.68
C GLN A 12 -31.29 -50.31 -5.00
N PHE A 13 -31.30 -50.25 -3.66
CA PHE A 13 -31.02 -49.01 -2.92
C PHE A 13 -29.54 -48.63 -2.93
N LEU A 14 -28.65 -49.61 -2.82
CA LEU A 14 -27.19 -49.41 -2.82
C LEU A 14 -26.68 -48.85 -4.15
N THR A 15 -27.24 -49.30 -5.28
CA THR A 15 -26.81 -48.85 -6.61
C THR A 15 -27.17 -47.38 -6.87
N ILE A 16 -28.35 -46.93 -6.45
CA ILE A 16 -28.80 -45.52 -6.65
C ILE A 16 -27.95 -44.56 -5.80
N ILE A 17 -27.60 -44.95 -4.56
CA ILE A 17 -26.75 -44.12 -3.68
C ILE A 17 -25.32 -44.05 -4.20
N GLN A 18 -24.74 -45.16 -4.70
CA GLN A 18 -23.41 -45.15 -5.31
C GLN A 18 -23.36 -44.35 -6.62
N TYR A 19 -24.40 -44.44 -7.47
CA TYR A 19 -24.48 -43.66 -8.70
C TYR A 19 -24.58 -42.16 -8.41
N LYS A 20 -25.40 -41.74 -7.43
CA LYS A 20 -25.49 -40.34 -7.00
C LYS A 20 -24.17 -39.81 -6.43
N LYS A 21 -23.47 -40.57 -5.57
CA LYS A 21 -22.15 -40.17 -5.05
C LYS A 21 -21.11 -40.03 -6.16
N THR A 22 -21.11 -40.92 -7.14
CA THR A 22 -20.14 -40.90 -8.25
C THR A 22 -20.40 -39.73 -9.21
N ILE A 23 -21.67 -39.39 -9.46
CA ILE A 23 -22.05 -38.23 -10.28
C ILE A 23 -21.71 -36.92 -9.55
N ILE A 24 -22.04 -36.80 -8.26
CA ILE A 24 -21.74 -35.59 -7.46
C ILE A 24 -20.23 -35.36 -7.38
N MET A 25 -19.44 -36.41 -7.19
CA MET A 25 -17.97 -36.32 -7.12
C MET A 25 -17.35 -35.91 -8.48
N LYS A 26 -17.90 -36.39 -9.60
CA LYS A 26 -17.47 -35.97 -10.95
C LYS A 26 -17.86 -34.53 -11.28
N VAL A 27 -19.05 -34.08 -10.86
CA VAL A 27 -19.51 -32.69 -11.03
C VAL A 27 -18.69 -31.74 -10.15
N CYS A 28 -18.37 -32.11 -8.91
CA CYS A 28 -17.48 -31.34 -8.06
C CYS A 28 -16.09 -31.20 -8.69
N HIS A 29 -15.48 -32.27 -9.22
CA HIS A 29 -14.18 -32.20 -9.89
C HIS A 29 -14.18 -31.30 -11.13
N LEU A 30 -15.26 -31.33 -11.92
CA LEU A 30 -15.39 -30.45 -13.10
C LEU A 30 -15.49 -28.97 -12.69
N ILE A 31 -16.21 -28.67 -11.60
CA ILE A 31 -16.33 -27.30 -11.06
C ILE A 31 -14.98 -26.81 -10.52
N THR A 32 -14.19 -27.65 -9.85
CA THR A 32 -12.85 -27.24 -9.37
C THR A 32 -11.89 -26.95 -10.51
N ILE A 33 -11.94 -27.71 -11.61
CA ILE A 33 -11.10 -27.48 -12.80
C ILE A 33 -11.49 -26.18 -13.53
N VAL A 34 -12.78 -25.87 -13.60
CA VAL A 34 -13.27 -24.60 -14.20
C VAL A 34 -12.87 -23.40 -13.32
N LEU A 35 -12.90 -23.54 -11.99
CA LEU A 35 -12.45 -22.49 -11.06
C LEU A 35 -10.93 -22.26 -11.11
N THR A 36 -10.10 -23.29 -11.32
CA THR A 36 -8.65 -23.09 -11.50
C THR A 36 -8.30 -22.48 -12.85
N LEU A 37 -9.08 -22.73 -13.90
CA LEU A 37 -8.91 -22.10 -15.22
C LEU A 37 -9.36 -20.62 -15.24
N LEU A 38 -10.35 -20.23 -14.42
CA LEU A 38 -10.78 -18.84 -14.25
C LEU A 38 -9.87 -18.00 -13.35
N SER A 39 -9.01 -18.64 -12.54
CA SER A 39 -7.93 -17.95 -11.80
C SER A 39 -6.72 -17.60 -12.67
N CYS A 40 -6.77 -17.89 -13.98
CA CYS A 40 -5.78 -17.44 -14.95
C CYS A 40 -6.27 -16.19 -15.70
N SER A 41 -6.36 -15.07 -14.97
CA SER A 41 -6.34 -13.71 -15.53
C SER A 41 -5.47 -12.91 -14.58
N THR A 42 -4.26 -12.49 -14.93
CA THR A 42 -3.95 -11.55 -16.02
C THR A 42 -2.46 -11.70 -16.32
N GLN A 43 -2.08 -12.28 -17.47
CA GLN A 43 -0.76 -11.99 -18.02
C GLN A 43 -0.80 -10.51 -18.43
N LYS A 44 -0.04 -9.66 -17.73
CA LYS A 44 0.24 -8.30 -18.18
C LYS A 44 0.79 -8.42 -19.60
N GLN A 45 0.02 -7.96 -20.58
CA GLN A 45 0.57 -7.67 -21.90
C GLN A 45 1.67 -6.62 -21.69
N ILE A 46 2.90 -7.02 -21.96
CA ILE A 46 3.98 -6.07 -22.24
C ILE A 46 3.58 -5.48 -23.58
N VAL A 47 2.87 -4.36 -23.55
CA VAL A 47 2.77 -3.48 -24.70
C VAL A 47 4.17 -2.89 -24.82
N ASP A 48 4.92 -3.36 -25.82
CA ASP A 48 6.12 -2.70 -26.31
C ASP A 48 5.69 -1.32 -26.81
N ASN A 49 5.64 -0.34 -25.91
CA ASN A 49 5.62 1.05 -26.30
C ASN A 49 7.02 1.38 -26.81
N PRO A 50 7.15 1.86 -28.06
CA PRO A 50 8.45 2.24 -28.60
C PRO A 50 9.06 3.33 -27.73
N ILE A 51 10.33 3.14 -27.43
CA ILE A 51 11.21 4.06 -26.71
C ILE A 51 11.18 5.41 -27.41
N GLU A 52 10.40 6.36 -26.89
CA GLU A 52 10.73 7.78 -27.01
C GLU A 52 11.60 8.15 -25.80
N GLN A 53 12.91 7.93 -25.95
CA GLN A 53 13.91 8.64 -25.17
C GLN A 53 13.88 10.11 -25.60
N VAL A 54 13.01 10.90 -24.95
CA VAL A 54 13.13 12.35 -24.92
C VAL A 54 13.66 12.70 -23.54
N GLY A 55 14.93 13.12 -23.53
CA GLY A 55 15.75 13.28 -22.34
C GLY A 55 15.19 14.22 -21.28
N GLY A 56 15.19 13.70 -20.06
CA GLY A 56 14.95 14.37 -18.79
C GLY A 56 14.71 13.28 -17.77
N GLU A 57 15.57 13.13 -16.76
CA GLU A 57 15.24 12.28 -15.60
C GLU A 57 13.94 12.84 -15.02
N GLU A 58 12.85 12.11 -15.20
CA GLU A 58 11.53 12.55 -14.75
C GLU A 58 11.55 12.61 -13.22
N CYS A 59 11.42 13.82 -12.68
CA CYS A 59 11.52 14.04 -11.24
C CYS A 59 10.54 13.15 -10.47
N VAL A 60 11.04 12.33 -9.56
CA VAL A 60 10.22 11.40 -8.76
C VAL A 60 9.16 12.13 -7.94
N LEU A 61 9.47 13.33 -7.44
CA LEU A 61 8.53 14.12 -6.65
C LEU A 61 7.27 14.46 -7.45
N SER A 62 7.37 14.64 -8.77
CA SER A 62 6.21 14.89 -9.64
C SER A 62 5.17 13.76 -9.63
N LYS A 63 5.60 12.54 -9.27
CA LYS A 63 4.73 11.37 -9.14
C LYS A 63 4.09 11.27 -7.75
N LEU A 64 4.64 11.95 -6.76
CA LEU A 64 4.15 12.03 -5.38
C LEU A 64 3.19 13.23 -5.19
N THR A 65 2.09 13.20 -5.95
CA THR A 65 1.15 14.33 -6.04
C THR A 65 0.39 14.60 -4.75
N LYS A 66 0.08 13.57 -3.94
CA LYS A 66 -0.60 13.78 -2.65
C LYS A 66 0.35 14.35 -1.62
N THR A 67 1.63 13.99 -1.69
CA THR A 67 2.68 14.50 -0.82
C THR A 67 2.94 15.97 -1.06
N ILE A 68 3.02 16.40 -2.32
CA ILE A 68 3.16 17.84 -2.63
C ILE A 68 1.96 18.64 -2.09
N ASN A 69 0.77 18.05 -2.11
CA ASN A 69 -0.49 18.71 -1.71
C ASN A 69 -1.01 18.28 -0.32
N TYR A 70 -0.16 17.71 0.53
CA TYR A 70 -0.57 17.02 1.77
C TYR A 70 -1.38 17.90 2.72
N ARG A 71 -1.11 19.21 2.79
CA ARG A 71 -1.81 20.14 3.71
C ARG A 71 -3.31 20.18 3.49
N SER A 72 -3.75 20.08 2.24
CA SER A 72 -5.19 20.04 1.91
C SER A 72 -5.87 18.75 2.36
N VAL A 73 -5.07 17.72 2.61
CA VAL A 73 -5.50 16.35 2.89
C VAL A 73 -5.38 16.02 4.39
N ILE A 74 -4.34 16.53 5.08
CA ILE A 74 -4.02 16.20 6.47
C ILE A 74 -5.08 16.65 7.47
N GLU A 75 -5.73 17.79 7.25
CA GLU A 75 -6.78 18.30 8.15
C GLU A 75 -7.97 17.33 8.25
N LYS A 76 -8.25 16.58 7.17
CA LYS A 76 -9.28 15.53 7.19
C LYS A 76 -8.88 14.38 8.12
N TYR A 77 -7.61 14.01 8.15
CA TYR A 77 -7.11 12.87 8.93
C TYR A 77 -6.90 13.20 10.42
N LYS A 78 -6.46 14.42 10.74
CA LYS A 78 -6.25 14.88 12.14
C LYS A 78 -7.50 14.74 13.02
N SER A 79 -8.68 14.94 12.44
CA SER A 79 -9.95 14.88 13.19
C SER A 79 -10.39 13.45 13.55
N ILE A 80 -9.90 12.43 12.83
CA ILE A 80 -10.42 11.06 12.90
C ILE A 80 -9.44 10.12 13.61
N TYR A 81 -8.13 10.30 13.40
CA TYR A 81 -7.12 9.33 13.77
C TYR A 81 -6.07 9.93 14.71
N LYS A 82 -6.22 9.67 16.01
CA LYS A 82 -5.20 9.96 17.02
C LYS A 82 -4.35 8.71 17.20
N ASP A 83 -3.02 8.85 17.17
CA ASP A 83 -2.04 7.76 17.32
C ASP A 83 -2.15 6.72 16.19
N THR A 84 -1.97 7.17 14.94
CA THR A 84 -2.10 6.34 13.73
C THR A 84 -1.01 6.67 12.72
N VAL A 85 -0.47 5.64 12.09
CA VAL A 85 0.46 5.76 10.95
C VAL A 85 -0.29 5.40 9.66
N ILE A 86 -0.20 6.27 8.66
CA ILE A 86 -0.93 6.17 7.40
C ILE A 86 0.07 6.27 6.24
N GLU A 87 0.07 5.30 5.34
CA GLU A 87 0.71 5.46 4.02
C GLU A 87 -0.22 6.29 3.12
N PHE A 88 0.22 7.47 2.69
CA PHE A 88 -0.54 8.36 1.82
C PHE A 88 -0.47 7.96 0.35
N GLU A 89 0.73 7.62 -0.08
CA GLU A 89 1.03 7.18 -1.42
C GLU A 89 2.37 6.48 -1.48
N SER A 90 2.52 5.67 -2.52
CA SER A 90 3.76 5.00 -2.87
C SER A 90 3.98 5.08 -4.38
N PHE A 91 5.24 5.22 -4.76
CA PHE A 91 5.68 5.23 -6.15
C PHE A 91 6.94 4.37 -6.30
N ILE A 92 6.95 3.50 -7.31
CA ILE A 92 8.03 2.55 -7.54
C ILE A 92 8.70 2.88 -8.87
N THR A 93 10.02 3.01 -8.81
CA THR A 93 10.92 3.09 -9.96
C THR A 93 11.62 1.74 -10.15
N ASN A 94 12.43 1.61 -11.20
CA ASN A 94 13.21 0.39 -11.43
C ASN A 94 14.23 0.10 -10.31
N SER A 95 14.68 1.12 -9.58
CA SER A 95 15.76 1.02 -8.59
C SER A 95 15.32 1.31 -7.16
N SER A 96 14.18 1.95 -6.95
CA SER A 96 13.77 2.45 -5.64
C SER A 96 12.26 2.55 -5.48
N GLU A 97 11.78 2.27 -4.28
CA GLU A 97 10.41 2.54 -3.85
C GLU A 97 10.39 3.77 -2.95
N TYR A 98 9.45 4.68 -3.22
CA TYR A 98 9.24 5.91 -2.46
C TYR A 98 7.87 5.82 -1.81
N LYS A 99 7.80 6.04 -0.50
CA LYS A 99 6.54 6.06 0.25
C LYS A 99 6.40 7.37 0.99
N THR A 100 5.19 7.89 1.05
CA THR A 100 4.90 8.99 1.98
C THR A 100 4.10 8.48 3.15
N ILE A 101 4.64 8.68 4.34
CA ILE A 101 4.08 8.22 5.61
C ILE A 101 3.66 9.42 6.45
N LEU A 102 2.39 9.48 6.81
CA LEU A 102 1.87 10.39 7.81
C LEU A 102 1.75 9.67 9.15
N ASP A 103 2.49 10.14 10.16
CA ASP A 103 2.35 9.71 11.55
C ASP A 103 1.59 10.79 12.33
N LEU A 104 0.37 10.45 12.77
CA LEU A 104 -0.48 11.30 13.61
C LEU A 104 -0.38 10.86 15.05
N LYS A 105 0.05 11.75 15.93
CA LYS A 105 -0.03 11.59 17.39
C LYS A 105 -1.12 12.48 17.96
N LYS A 106 -1.43 12.29 19.24
CA LYS A 106 -2.44 13.08 19.96
C LYS A 106 -2.30 14.61 19.80
N SER A 107 -1.08 15.15 19.74
CA SER A 107 -0.80 16.59 19.66
C SER A 107 0.28 16.95 18.65
N GLU A 108 0.71 15.99 17.85
CA GLU A 108 1.85 16.15 16.94
C GLU A 108 1.55 15.42 15.64
N HIS A 109 2.15 15.87 14.54
CA HIS A 109 2.12 15.14 13.29
C HIS A 109 3.46 15.20 12.61
N PHE A 110 3.77 14.14 11.86
CA PHE A 110 5.01 14.00 11.12
C PHE A 110 4.70 13.45 9.74
N LEU A 111 5.26 14.08 8.71
CA LEU A 111 5.18 13.61 7.33
C LEU A 111 6.58 13.23 6.86
N TRP A 112 6.73 11.98 6.44
CA TRP A 112 7.99 11.42 6.00
C TRP A 112 7.90 11.00 4.54
N ILE A 113 8.99 11.18 3.80
CA ILE A 113 9.25 10.40 2.58
C ILE A 113 10.24 9.31 2.95
N VAL A 114 9.87 8.06 2.71
CA VAL A 114 10.71 6.88 2.93
C VAL A 114 11.18 6.37 1.57
N THR A 115 12.48 6.26 1.38
CA THR A 115 13.11 5.75 0.16
C THR A 115 13.71 4.38 0.45
N ILE A 116 13.35 3.37 -0.35
CA ILE A 116 13.76 1.98 -0.17
C ILE A 116 14.52 1.54 -1.43
N LYS A 117 15.79 1.17 -1.28
CA LYS A 117 16.68 0.71 -2.36
C LYS A 117 17.42 -0.55 -1.94
N GLU A 118 17.22 -1.66 -2.65
CA GLU A 118 17.99 -2.92 -2.48
C GLU A 118 18.15 -3.37 -1.01
N ASN A 119 17.13 -3.15 -0.18
CA ASN A 119 17.05 -3.43 1.28
C ASN A 119 17.60 -2.35 2.24
N VAL A 120 18.08 -1.21 1.74
CA VAL A 120 18.37 -0.03 2.56
C VAL A 120 17.15 0.89 2.54
N SER A 121 16.73 1.36 3.71
CA SER A 121 15.67 2.35 3.84
C SER A 121 16.23 3.63 4.45
N ASP A 122 15.93 4.75 3.81
CA ASP A 122 16.19 6.10 4.32
C ASP A 122 14.87 6.85 4.48
N SER A 123 14.85 7.86 5.34
CA SER A 123 13.65 8.65 5.61
C SER A 123 13.95 10.12 5.78
N THR A 124 13.24 10.96 5.03
CA THR A 124 13.32 12.42 5.11
C THR A 124 12.06 12.95 5.78
N LEU A 125 12.21 13.68 6.89
CA LEU A 125 11.09 14.39 7.54
C LEU A 125 10.82 15.68 6.78
N ILE A 126 9.67 15.76 6.10
CA ILE A 126 9.34 16.89 5.23
C ILE A 126 8.28 17.83 5.84
N ASP A 127 7.53 17.38 6.85
CA ASP A 127 6.66 18.27 7.62
C ASP A 127 6.54 17.77 9.05
N CYS A 128 6.57 18.69 10.00
CA CYS A 128 6.40 18.38 11.40
C CYS A 128 5.82 19.57 12.15
N VAL A 129 4.81 19.32 12.97
CA VAL A 129 4.41 20.23 14.04
C VAL A 129 4.42 19.44 15.34
N SER A 130 5.40 19.74 16.19
CA SER A 130 5.59 19.13 17.50
C SER A 130 6.03 20.17 18.51
N THR A 131 6.08 19.79 19.79
CA THR A 131 6.52 20.70 20.87
C THR A 131 8.02 20.98 20.87
N VAL A 132 8.82 20.11 20.22
CA VAL A 132 10.29 20.16 20.24
C VAL A 132 10.91 20.47 18.88
N LYS A 133 10.12 20.35 17.81
CA LYS A 133 10.58 20.53 16.44
C LYS A 133 9.47 20.99 15.51
N TRP A 134 9.80 21.90 14.61
CA TRP A 134 8.99 22.31 13.49
C TRP A 134 9.78 22.08 12.20
N VAL A 135 9.11 21.55 11.18
CA VAL A 135 9.66 21.37 9.83
C VAL A 135 8.59 21.75 8.82
N GLU A 136 8.96 22.54 7.82
CA GLU A 136 8.11 22.93 6.71
C GLU A 136 8.85 22.78 5.39
N SER A 137 8.28 22.02 4.44
CA SER A 137 8.86 21.82 3.11
C SER A 137 8.23 22.66 2.02
N LYS A 138 9.05 23.04 1.05
CA LYS A 138 8.68 23.51 -0.30
C LYS A 138 9.27 22.56 -1.33
N PHE A 139 8.51 22.28 -2.38
CA PHE A 139 8.91 21.35 -3.44
C PHE A 139 9.33 22.12 -4.69
N ASN A 140 10.55 21.92 -5.16
CA ASN A 140 11.03 22.41 -6.45
C ASN A 140 11.06 21.24 -7.44
N LEU A 141 10.02 21.11 -8.26
CA LEU A 141 9.88 19.97 -9.18
C LEU A 141 10.81 20.08 -10.39
N ASP A 142 11.22 21.30 -10.77
CA ASP A 142 12.14 21.53 -11.88
C ASP A 142 13.55 21.05 -11.53
N GLU A 143 13.96 21.24 -10.28
CA GLU A 143 15.26 20.78 -9.77
C GLU A 143 15.20 19.40 -9.09
N CYS A 144 13.99 18.87 -8.90
CA CYS A 144 13.68 17.68 -8.12
C CYS A 144 14.21 17.72 -6.68
N GLU A 145 13.91 18.81 -6.00
CA GLU A 145 14.42 19.10 -4.66
C GLU A 145 13.30 19.38 -3.68
N ILE A 146 13.58 19.06 -2.41
CA ILE A 146 12.78 19.49 -1.28
C ILE A 146 13.63 20.46 -0.47
N ILE A 147 13.12 21.68 -0.31
CA ILE A 147 13.71 22.73 0.51
C ILE A 147 12.95 22.72 1.83
N MET A 148 13.64 22.37 2.91
CA MET A 148 13.07 22.16 4.24
C MET A 148 13.58 23.23 5.19
N ASP A 149 12.69 24.09 5.66
CA ASP A 149 12.98 24.98 6.77
C ASP A 149 12.66 24.23 8.08
N TYR A 150 13.56 24.31 9.06
CA TYR A 150 13.37 23.65 10.35
C TYR A 150 13.78 24.52 11.53
N GLU A 151 13.13 24.27 12.66
CA GLU A 151 13.42 24.88 13.94
C GLU A 151 13.26 23.83 15.05
N ASN A 152 14.19 23.82 16.00
CA ASN A 152 14.12 22.99 17.19
C ASN A 152 13.90 23.90 18.40
N PHE A 153 13.12 23.41 19.35
CA PHE A 153 12.74 24.14 20.56
C PHE A 153 13.34 23.46 21.79
N ASP A 154 13.73 24.27 22.77
CA ASP A 154 14.15 23.78 24.08
C ASP A 154 12.95 23.36 24.96
N SER A 155 13.23 22.96 26.20
CA SER A 155 12.19 22.56 27.16
C SER A 155 11.23 23.70 27.55
N ASN A 156 11.58 24.96 27.25
CA ASN A 156 10.75 26.13 27.51
C ASN A 156 9.95 26.56 26.27
N GLY A 157 10.09 25.83 25.15
CA GLY A 157 9.47 26.18 23.87
C GLY A 157 10.17 27.33 23.15
N LEU A 158 11.42 27.66 23.53
CA LEU A 158 12.21 28.70 22.87
C LEU A 158 13.06 28.09 21.75
N PRO A 159 13.15 28.76 20.59
CA PRO A 159 14.07 28.35 19.53
C PRO A 159 15.50 28.19 20.03
N ASN A 160 16.13 27.05 19.75
CA ASN A 160 17.53 26.80 20.12
C ASN A 160 18.44 26.54 18.91
N ASN A 161 17.88 26.07 17.80
CA ASN A 161 18.60 25.75 16.58
C ASN A 161 17.63 25.70 15.40
N GLY A 162 18.07 26.13 14.22
CA GLY A 162 17.25 26.07 13.01
C GLY A 162 18.08 26.32 11.77
N GLY A 163 17.46 26.11 10.62
CA GLY A 163 18.10 26.34 9.33
C GLY A 163 17.26 25.86 8.17
N THR A 164 17.90 25.86 7.01
CA THR A 164 17.32 25.34 5.76
C THR A 164 18.18 24.17 5.28
N GLU A 165 17.54 23.08 4.92
CA GLU A 165 18.15 21.89 4.32
C GLU A 165 17.56 21.68 2.93
N ILE A 166 18.40 21.25 1.98
CA ILE A 166 17.97 20.92 0.62
C ILE A 166 18.30 19.45 0.38
N VAL A 167 17.28 18.67 0.03
CA VAL A 167 17.42 17.25 -0.31
C VAL A 167 17.07 17.05 -1.77
N ASN A 168 17.99 16.44 -2.51
CA ASN A 168 17.85 16.17 -3.93
C ASN A 168 17.34 14.74 -4.17
N PHE A 169 16.38 14.60 -5.08
CA PHE A 169 15.70 13.35 -5.42
C PHE A 169 15.85 12.95 -6.91
N LYS A 170 16.86 13.50 -7.61
CA LYS A 170 17.28 13.01 -8.93
C LYS A 170 17.92 11.64 -8.85
#